data_AF-A0A8J2N001-F1
#
_entry.id   AF-A0A8J2N001-F1
#
_cell.length_a   1.000
_cell.length_b   1.000
_cell.length_c   1.000
_cell.angle_alpha   90.00
_cell.angle_beta   90.00
_cell.angle_gamma   90.00
#
_symmetry.space_group_name_H-M   'P 1'
#
loop_
_entity.id
_entity.type
_entity.pdbx_description
1 polymer ?
#
loop_
_entity_poly.entity_id
_entity_poly.type
_entity_poly.pdbx_seq_one_letter_code
_entity_poly.pdbx_strand_id
1 'polypeptide(L)'
;MDHNYNREDTDFDMTSGFNKQYVPMDPSLENMFAPSTPKHMHKSSTPHYDFQGHGPSAYEMFMPDMMPSEAYRAGYQGLMAPDSTAAHIESNGDQFHGAFEEPNEHATNIHQYDSQSTATNATRMQYAEAFAFALLTHYYPASQGYTVVPTSPGLIAKNGINFILAANDKSDIWKDLRKKKANSTNKANRRRAPTKKELERAEKEEQVAKVAEYNHEFAYMANLQWDYISPQDIAVFVVTCETEIRNEKTGVVICEQHPHTYFAIMIDNFDEVPRFSTENTVHRSDILTDALCRGGKVQNGYGMLLYGPRLEFYAFDRGDEWYYSVSDEENGQEPQDIEPKMEVLQSGSQDMQFDLRTMGLDTVGAAFRDVAVREVVYMVEPEVVADENPDSVDGGEDMEEQYAHYSTFESEK
;
A
#
# COMPACT_ATOMS: atom_id res chain seq x y z
N MET A 1 -45.42 18.88 6.10
CA MET A 1 -44.97 18.15 7.29
C MET A 1 -43.46 18.20 7.21
N ASP A 2 -42.92 19.23 7.85
CA ASP A 2 -41.52 19.58 7.80
C ASP A 2 -40.78 18.75 8.85
N HIS A 3 -39.78 17.99 8.44
CA HIS A 3 -38.92 17.26 9.35
C HIS A 3 -37.65 18.09 9.59
N ASN A 4 -37.64 18.71 10.77
CA ASN A 4 -36.45 19.24 11.44
C ASN A 4 -35.42 18.12 11.64
N TYR A 5 -34.20 18.34 11.14
CA TYR A 5 -33.01 17.66 11.64
C TYR A 5 -32.37 18.54 12.71
N ASN A 6 -32.49 18.13 13.97
CA ASN A 6 -31.63 18.60 15.04
C ASN A 6 -30.26 17.94 14.86
N ARG A 7 -29.24 18.75 14.62
CA ARG A 7 -27.84 18.37 14.68
C ARG A 7 -27.39 18.70 16.11
N GLU A 8 -27.08 17.68 16.89
CA GLU A 8 -26.47 17.85 18.21
C GLU A 8 -24.97 18.10 17.98
N ASP A 9 -24.52 19.29 18.38
CA ASP A 9 -23.11 19.68 18.42
C ASP A 9 -22.47 19.00 19.63
N THR A 10 -21.61 18.01 19.38
CA THR A 10 -20.66 17.50 20.39
C THR A 10 -19.35 18.24 20.23
N ASP A 11 -19.19 19.31 20.99
CA ASP A 11 -17.91 19.98 21.23
C ASP A 11 -16.97 19.03 21.99
N PHE A 12 -15.98 18.47 21.28
CA PHE A 12 -14.82 17.81 21.88
C PHE A 12 -13.65 18.80 21.93
N ASP A 13 -13.45 19.40 23.09
CA ASP A 13 -12.36 20.32 23.39
C ASP A 13 -11.08 19.50 23.71
N MET A 14 -10.27 19.21 22.68
CA MET A 14 -8.91 18.69 22.88
C MET A 14 -7.96 19.85 23.18
N THR A 15 -7.57 19.96 24.44
CA THR A 15 -6.57 20.91 24.91
C THR A 15 -5.17 20.55 24.39
N SER A 16 -4.66 21.32 23.43
CA SER A 16 -3.30 21.16 22.90
C SER A 16 -2.27 21.73 23.89
N GLY A 17 -1.76 20.87 24.77
CA GLY A 17 -0.64 21.17 25.66
C GLY A 17 0.69 20.70 25.09
N PHE A 18 1.21 21.32 24.02
CA PHE A 18 2.59 21.08 23.58
C PHE A 18 3.37 22.38 23.43
N ASN A 19 4.34 22.54 24.33
CA ASN A 19 5.28 23.65 24.40
C ASN A 19 6.35 23.45 23.31
N LYS A 20 6.18 24.11 22.16
CA LYS A 20 7.14 24.04 21.04
C LYS A 20 8.43 24.80 21.39
N GLN A 21 9.46 24.07 21.82
CA GLN A 21 10.83 24.57 21.72
C GLN A 21 11.28 24.45 20.26
N TYR A 22 11.24 25.57 19.54
CA TYR A 22 11.84 25.70 18.21
C TYR A 22 13.36 25.57 18.34
N VAL A 23 13.92 24.55 17.69
CA VAL A 23 15.35 24.52 17.38
C VAL A 23 15.56 25.41 16.14
N PRO A 24 16.38 26.47 16.19
CA PRO A 24 16.67 27.27 15.00
C PRO A 24 17.45 26.44 13.98
N MET A 25 16.95 26.35 12.76
CA MET A 25 17.69 25.73 11.65
C MET A 25 18.72 26.68 11.03
N ASP A 26 19.79 26.07 10.54
CA ASP A 26 20.94 26.69 9.86
C ASP A 26 20.53 27.27 8.49
N PRO A 27 20.82 28.55 8.18
CA PRO A 27 20.53 29.19 6.89
C PRO A 27 21.36 28.68 5.70
N SER A 28 22.16 27.63 5.85
CA SER A 28 23.00 27.06 4.77
C SER A 28 22.25 26.20 3.73
N LEU A 29 20.92 26.08 3.83
CA LEU A 29 20.08 25.19 3.00
C LEU A 29 19.84 25.63 1.54
N GLU A 30 20.22 26.85 1.15
CA GLU A 30 20.00 27.36 -0.23
C GLU A 30 20.98 26.81 -1.29
N ASN A 31 22.03 26.08 -0.91
CA ASN A 31 23.12 25.68 -1.83
C ASN A 31 23.26 24.17 -2.10
N MET A 32 22.25 23.34 -1.80
CA MET A 32 22.38 21.87 -1.86
C MET A 32 22.24 21.21 -3.25
N PHE A 33 22.12 21.97 -4.33
CA PHE A 33 22.04 21.41 -5.70
C PHE A 33 23.38 21.37 -6.46
N ALA A 34 24.51 21.68 -5.80
CA ALA A 34 25.84 21.47 -6.41
C ALA A 34 26.40 20.07 -6.04
N PRO A 35 26.96 19.30 -6.99
CA PRO A 35 27.56 18.00 -6.69
C PRO A 35 28.79 18.17 -5.78
N SER A 36 28.71 17.66 -4.55
CA SER A 36 29.83 17.64 -3.62
C SER A 36 30.78 16.49 -3.95
N THR A 37 32.05 16.82 -4.21
CA THR A 37 33.13 15.85 -4.36
C THR A 37 33.41 15.11 -3.04
N PRO A 38 33.60 13.78 -3.02
CA PRO A 38 33.82 13.05 -1.79
C PRO A 38 35.28 13.22 -1.32
N LYS A 39 35.47 13.82 -0.15
CA LYS A 39 36.70 13.68 0.65
C LYS A 39 36.38 12.93 1.93
N HIS A 40 37.03 11.78 2.08
CA HIS A 40 37.42 11.09 3.32
C HIS A 40 36.47 11.18 4.53
N MET A 41 35.95 10.03 4.97
CA MET A 41 36.25 9.52 6.32
C MET A 41 35.80 8.07 6.57
N HIS A 42 36.67 7.38 7.31
CA HIS A 42 36.53 6.21 8.20
C HIS A 42 35.89 4.88 7.76
N LYS A 43 36.78 3.89 7.67
CA LYS A 43 36.50 2.45 7.80
C LYS A 43 35.97 2.14 9.20
N SER A 44 34.76 1.60 9.31
CA SER A 44 34.30 0.80 10.45
C SER A 44 34.26 -0.67 10.05
N SER A 45 34.88 -1.49 10.89
CA SER A 45 35.01 -2.95 10.76
C SER A 45 33.72 -3.68 11.08
N THR A 46 33.25 -4.52 10.18
CA THR A 46 32.16 -5.50 10.39
C THR A 46 32.70 -6.77 11.05
N PRO A 47 32.09 -7.31 12.12
CA PRO A 47 32.28 -8.70 12.50
C PRO A 47 31.25 -9.60 11.80
N HIS A 48 31.74 -10.71 11.26
CA HIS A 48 30.97 -11.82 10.71
C HIS A 48 30.27 -12.57 11.86
N TYR A 49 28.95 -12.73 11.78
CA TYR A 49 28.22 -13.73 12.57
C TYR A 49 27.49 -14.68 11.62
N ASP A 50 27.84 -15.95 11.71
CA ASP A 50 27.13 -17.06 11.07
C ASP A 50 25.87 -17.39 11.88
N PHE A 51 24.71 -17.33 11.25
CA PHE A 51 23.44 -17.75 11.83
C PHE A 51 23.06 -19.12 11.26
N GLN A 52 23.16 -20.17 12.10
CA GLN A 52 22.59 -21.49 11.83
C GLN A 52 21.10 -21.46 12.18
N GLY A 53 20.23 -21.61 11.18
CA GLY A 53 18.79 -21.76 11.38
C GLY A 53 18.42 -23.21 11.68
N HIS A 54 17.83 -23.45 12.86
CA HIS A 54 17.03 -24.63 13.15
C HIS A 54 15.58 -24.37 12.70
N GLY A 55 15.03 -25.22 11.84
CA GLY A 55 13.61 -25.19 11.48
C GLY A 55 12.80 -26.22 12.29
N PRO A 56 11.52 -25.95 12.62
CA PRO A 56 10.62 -26.96 13.14
C PRO A 56 9.69 -27.56 12.06
N SER A 57 9.61 -28.89 12.19
CA SER A 57 8.66 -29.89 11.72
C SER A 57 7.28 -29.46 11.18
N ALA A 58 7.06 -29.89 9.93
CA ALA A 58 5.84 -30.33 9.23
C ALA A 58 4.47 -30.33 9.93
N TYR A 59 3.50 -29.66 9.29
CA TYR A 59 2.14 -30.15 9.11
C TYR A 59 1.83 -30.17 7.61
N GLU A 60 1.55 -31.35 7.06
CA GLU A 60 1.40 -31.63 5.65
C GLU A 60 -0.07 -31.41 5.23
N MET A 61 -0.36 -30.34 4.49
CA MET A 61 -1.61 -30.18 3.75
C MET A 61 -1.29 -30.20 2.26
N PHE A 62 -1.79 -31.23 1.57
CA PHE A 62 -1.64 -31.43 0.13
C PHE A 62 -2.23 -30.25 -0.66
N MET A 63 -1.37 -29.45 -1.29
CA MET A 63 -1.69 -28.52 -2.37
C MET A 63 -0.90 -28.97 -3.62
N PRO A 64 -1.52 -29.11 -4.81
CA PRO A 64 -0.81 -29.57 -5.99
C PRO A 64 0.10 -28.49 -6.58
N ASP A 65 1.36 -28.87 -6.82
CA ASP A 65 2.40 -28.24 -7.66
C ASP A 65 2.57 -26.71 -7.57
N MET A 66 3.18 -26.28 -6.46
CA MET A 66 3.84 -24.97 -6.38
C MET A 66 5.30 -25.10 -6.86
N MET A 67 5.62 -24.43 -7.98
CA MET A 67 7.00 -24.33 -8.50
C MET A 67 7.90 -23.49 -7.57
N PRO A 68 9.23 -23.69 -7.57
CA PRO A 68 10.14 -23.11 -6.57
C PRO A 68 10.21 -21.57 -6.64
N SER A 69 10.15 -20.93 -5.47
CA SER A 69 10.15 -19.47 -5.25
C SER A 69 11.48 -18.76 -5.51
N GLU A 70 12.52 -19.47 -5.97
CA GLU A 70 13.87 -18.92 -6.12
C GLU A 70 14.05 -17.98 -7.33
N ALA A 71 13.07 -17.89 -8.23
CA ALA A 71 13.16 -17.06 -9.44
C ALA A 71 12.98 -15.54 -9.21
N TYR A 72 12.51 -15.09 -8.04
CA TYR A 72 12.26 -13.66 -7.79
C TYR A 72 13.45 -12.91 -7.19
N ARG A 73 14.55 -13.59 -6.82
CA ARG A 73 15.69 -12.96 -6.14
C ARG A 73 16.82 -12.50 -7.08
N ALA A 74 16.72 -12.74 -8.39
CA ALA A 74 17.83 -12.57 -9.33
C ALA A 74 17.81 -11.27 -10.17
N GLY A 75 16.98 -10.28 -9.84
CA GLY A 75 16.81 -9.06 -10.67
C GLY A 75 17.58 -7.80 -10.23
N TYR A 76 17.98 -7.68 -8.95
CA TYR A 76 18.63 -6.47 -8.46
C TYR A 76 20.16 -6.57 -8.56
N GLN A 77 20.67 -6.44 -9.79
CA GLN A 77 22.08 -6.11 -10.03
C GLN A 77 22.25 -4.61 -9.84
N GLY A 78 23.20 -4.25 -8.97
CA GLY A 78 23.32 -2.93 -8.35
C GLY A 78 23.43 -1.74 -9.29
N LEU A 79 23.07 -0.58 -8.72
CA LEU A 79 23.37 0.75 -9.23
C LEU A 79 24.85 0.82 -9.62
N MET A 80 25.11 0.84 -10.93
CA MET A 80 26.44 1.12 -11.48
C MET A 80 26.82 2.55 -11.09
N ALA A 81 27.83 2.68 -10.22
CA ALA A 81 28.57 3.93 -10.13
C ALA A 81 29.30 4.16 -11.48
N PRO A 82 29.29 5.37 -12.04
CA PRO A 82 30.01 5.63 -13.29
C PRO A 82 31.53 5.50 -13.05
N ASP A 83 32.15 4.55 -13.73
CA ASP A 83 33.60 4.38 -13.77
C ASP A 83 34.26 5.63 -14.36
N SER A 84 35.05 6.32 -13.53
CA SER A 84 35.91 7.43 -13.91
C SER A 84 37.05 6.92 -14.79
N THR A 85 36.91 7.11 -16.11
CA THR A 85 37.99 6.92 -17.08
C THR A 85 38.44 8.29 -17.60
N ALA A 86 39.28 8.97 -16.83
CA ALA A 86 39.99 10.16 -17.28
C ALA A 86 41.49 9.89 -17.35
N ALA A 87 41.96 9.43 -18.51
CA ALA A 87 43.36 9.57 -18.91
C ALA A 87 43.47 9.78 -20.42
N HIS A 88 44.10 10.91 -20.78
CA HIS A 88 44.66 11.27 -22.09
C HIS A 88 43.72 11.45 -23.28
N ILE A 89 43.34 12.72 -23.54
CA ILE A 89 43.09 13.20 -24.91
C ILE A 89 43.87 14.51 -25.11
N GLU A 90 44.74 14.49 -26.12
CA GLU A 90 45.55 15.61 -26.57
C GLU A 90 44.69 16.70 -27.23
N SER A 91 45.07 17.94 -26.97
CA SER A 91 44.49 19.16 -27.51
C SER A 91 44.66 19.24 -29.03
N ASN A 92 43.57 19.07 -29.77
CA ASN A 92 43.43 19.64 -31.11
C ASN A 92 42.32 20.69 -31.08
N GLY A 93 42.73 21.95 -31.21
CA GLY A 93 41.82 23.06 -31.39
C GLY A 93 41.21 23.02 -32.77
N ASP A 94 39.89 22.90 -32.83
CA ASP A 94 39.12 23.48 -33.93
C ASP A 94 37.75 23.91 -33.44
N GLN A 95 37.37 25.10 -33.89
CA GLN A 95 36.21 25.88 -33.46
C GLN A 95 34.89 25.15 -33.76
N PHE A 96 34.23 24.63 -32.73
CA PHE A 96 32.80 24.35 -32.76
C PHE A 96 32.08 25.41 -31.92
N HIS A 97 31.46 26.38 -32.60
CA HIS A 97 30.33 27.14 -32.06
C HIS A 97 29.09 26.23 -32.00
N GLY A 98 29.11 25.24 -31.12
CA GLY A 98 27.91 24.57 -30.66
C GLY A 98 27.32 25.39 -29.53
N ALA A 99 26.08 25.85 -29.67
CA ALA A 99 25.32 26.40 -28.57
C ALA A 99 25.25 25.31 -27.48
N PHE A 100 26.09 25.44 -26.46
CA PHE A 100 25.92 24.73 -25.20
C PHE A 100 24.72 25.38 -24.55
N GLU A 101 23.53 24.79 -24.73
CA GLU A 101 22.42 25.07 -23.83
C GLU A 101 22.91 24.68 -22.44
N GLU A 102 23.07 25.66 -21.57
CA GLU A 102 23.35 25.41 -20.16
C GLU A 102 22.26 24.46 -19.64
N PRO A 103 22.62 23.30 -19.06
CA PRO A 103 21.65 22.43 -18.43
C PRO A 103 20.95 23.26 -17.36
N ASN A 104 19.65 23.44 -17.49
CA ASN A 104 18.87 24.19 -16.53
C ASN A 104 18.81 23.37 -15.23
N GLU A 105 19.76 23.59 -14.32
CA GLU A 105 19.99 22.82 -13.07
C GLU A 105 18.80 22.87 -12.10
N HIS A 106 17.75 23.61 -12.43
CA HIS A 106 16.51 23.72 -11.66
C HIS A 106 15.27 23.14 -12.35
N ALA A 107 15.41 22.56 -13.55
CA ALA A 107 14.34 21.81 -14.18
C ALA A 107 14.19 20.47 -13.43
N THR A 108 13.42 20.48 -12.35
CA THR A 108 12.89 19.26 -11.75
C THR A 108 12.25 18.44 -12.88
N ASN A 109 12.54 17.14 -12.98
CA ASN A 109 12.01 16.24 -14.02
C ASN A 109 10.47 16.07 -13.98
N ILE A 110 9.77 16.96 -13.28
CA ILE A 110 8.32 17.09 -13.22
C ILE A 110 7.72 17.25 -14.62
N HIS A 111 8.42 17.89 -15.56
CA HIS A 111 8.01 18.00 -16.96
C HIS A 111 7.86 16.65 -17.67
N GLN A 112 8.45 15.57 -17.15
CA GLN A 112 8.24 14.23 -17.71
C GLN A 112 6.84 13.66 -17.44
N TYR A 113 6.03 14.34 -16.62
CA TYR A 113 4.62 14.05 -16.40
C TYR A 113 3.70 15.05 -17.12
N ASP A 114 4.24 15.88 -18.02
CA ASP A 114 3.43 16.70 -18.92
C ASP A 114 2.79 15.81 -19.99
N SER A 115 1.61 16.21 -20.49
CA SER A 115 0.84 15.46 -21.50
C SER A 115 1.50 15.31 -22.87
N GLN A 116 2.69 15.89 -23.03
CA GLN A 116 3.51 15.77 -24.22
C GLN A 116 4.75 14.90 -23.99
N SER A 117 4.91 14.35 -22.78
CA SER A 117 6.07 13.54 -22.42
C SER A 117 6.07 12.22 -23.17
N THR A 118 7.14 11.98 -23.93
CA THR A 118 7.40 10.70 -24.59
C THR A 118 8.15 9.72 -23.68
N ALA A 119 8.28 10.01 -22.39
CA ALA A 119 8.99 9.17 -21.44
C ALA A 119 8.23 7.86 -21.19
N THR A 120 8.93 6.73 -21.26
CA THR A 120 8.36 5.41 -20.95
C THR A 120 8.09 5.26 -19.45
N ASN A 121 7.19 4.36 -19.05
CA ASN A 121 6.92 4.10 -17.62
C ASN A 121 8.18 3.69 -16.85
N ALA A 122 9.07 2.90 -17.46
CA ALA A 122 10.34 2.53 -16.84
C ALA A 122 11.19 3.76 -16.49
N THR A 123 11.24 4.74 -17.40
CA THR A 123 11.92 6.02 -17.17
C THR A 123 11.21 6.82 -16.07
N ARG A 124 9.88 6.93 -16.12
CA ARG A 124 9.07 7.62 -15.09
C ARG A 124 9.28 7.00 -13.70
N MET A 125 9.33 5.67 -13.61
CA MET A 125 9.60 4.93 -12.40
C MET A 125 10.99 5.26 -11.83
N GLN A 126 12.04 5.26 -12.64
CA GLN A 126 13.39 5.62 -12.19
C GLN A 126 13.43 7.03 -11.57
N TYR A 127 12.73 7.99 -12.17
CA TYR A 127 12.63 9.34 -11.60
C TYR A 127 11.80 9.39 -10.34
N ALA A 128 10.69 8.65 -10.29
CA ALA A 128 9.84 8.55 -9.10
C ALA A 128 10.59 7.92 -7.92
N GLU A 129 11.37 6.86 -8.13
CA GLU A 129 12.21 6.24 -7.12
C GLU A 129 13.28 7.19 -6.59
N ALA A 130 14.00 7.88 -7.49
CA ALA A 130 15.01 8.86 -7.10
C ALA A 130 14.40 10.02 -6.30
N PHE A 131 13.22 10.50 -6.72
CA PHE A 131 12.48 11.55 -6.03
C PHE A 131 11.99 11.11 -4.64
N ALA A 132 11.39 9.91 -4.55
CA ALA A 132 10.93 9.34 -3.29
C ALA A 132 12.10 9.15 -2.32
N PHE A 133 13.20 8.56 -2.77
CA PHE A 133 14.40 8.38 -1.95
C PHE A 133 14.95 9.71 -1.43
N ALA A 134 15.04 10.74 -2.28
CA ALA A 134 15.49 12.07 -1.88
C ALA A 134 14.56 12.73 -0.83
N LEU A 135 13.24 12.63 -1.03
CA LEU A 135 12.26 13.13 -0.06
C LEU A 135 12.38 12.42 1.29
N LEU A 136 12.37 11.08 1.27
CA LEU A 136 12.40 10.28 2.49
C LEU A 136 13.70 10.49 3.26
N THR A 137 14.86 10.52 2.59
CA THR A 137 16.15 10.76 3.27
C THR A 137 16.28 12.17 3.84
N HIS A 138 15.58 13.15 3.25
CA HIS A 138 15.55 14.51 3.78
C HIS A 138 14.71 14.62 5.06
N TYR A 139 13.52 14.02 5.08
CA TYR A 139 12.58 14.12 6.22
C TYR A 139 12.78 13.04 7.29
N TYR A 140 13.43 11.92 6.94
CA TYR A 140 13.80 10.84 7.84
C TYR A 140 15.32 10.60 7.76
N PRO A 141 16.13 11.54 8.27
CA PRO A 141 17.58 11.48 8.12
C PRO A 141 18.20 10.41 9.04
N ALA A 142 19.29 9.80 8.57
CA ALA A 142 20.05 8.81 9.36
C ALA A 142 20.61 9.38 10.67
N SER A 143 20.84 10.69 10.75
CA SER A 143 21.26 11.35 12.01
C SER A 143 20.21 11.28 13.12
N GLN A 144 18.96 10.93 12.80
CA GLN A 144 17.87 10.73 13.75
C GLN A 144 17.54 9.24 13.95
N GLY A 145 18.38 8.32 13.47
CA GLY A 145 18.17 6.87 13.61
C GLY A 145 17.25 6.27 12.54
N TYR A 146 16.93 7.01 11.48
CA TYR A 146 16.12 6.49 10.37
C TYR A 146 16.96 5.87 9.25
N THR A 147 16.42 4.83 8.61
CA THR A 147 16.99 4.27 7.37
C THR A 147 15.91 4.13 6.31
N VAL A 148 16.22 4.50 5.07
CA VAL A 148 15.30 4.38 3.92
C VAL A 148 15.80 3.25 3.03
N VAL A 149 14.95 2.25 2.80
CA VAL A 149 15.32 1.05 2.03
C VAL A 149 14.23 0.72 1.00
N PRO A 150 14.58 0.43 -0.27
CA PRO A 150 13.64 -0.18 -1.21
C PRO A 150 13.14 -1.52 -0.65
N THR A 151 11.84 -1.78 -0.74
CA THR A 151 11.25 -3.02 -0.25
C THR A 151 10.27 -3.59 -1.27
N SER A 152 9.92 -4.85 -1.09
CA SER A 152 8.84 -5.46 -1.86
C SER A 152 7.50 -4.83 -1.42
N PRO A 153 6.56 -4.56 -2.36
CA PRO A 153 5.22 -4.11 -2.01
C PRO A 153 4.36 -5.16 -1.27
N GLY A 154 4.91 -6.35 -0.99
CA GLY A 154 4.18 -7.45 -0.37
C GLY A 154 3.47 -8.30 -1.42
N LEU A 155 2.31 -8.86 -1.05
CA LEU A 155 1.53 -9.72 -1.92
C LEU A 155 0.71 -8.88 -2.92
N ILE A 156 1.26 -8.66 -4.12
CA ILE A 156 0.50 -8.12 -5.26
C ILE A 156 0.01 -9.27 -6.14
N ALA A 157 -1.20 -9.14 -6.69
CA ALA A 157 -1.68 -10.07 -7.71
C ALA A 157 -0.73 -10.13 -8.90
N LYS A 158 -0.64 -11.30 -9.56
CA LYS A 158 0.26 -11.50 -10.71
C LYS A 158 0.06 -10.48 -11.84
N ASN A 159 -1.17 -9.99 -12.00
CA ASN A 159 -1.56 -9.02 -13.01
C ASN A 159 -1.64 -7.60 -12.43
N GLY A 160 -0.96 -7.30 -11.33
CA GLY A 160 -0.95 -5.95 -10.76
C GLY A 160 -2.27 -5.54 -10.11
N ILE A 161 -2.57 -4.25 -10.16
CA ILE A 161 -3.73 -3.62 -9.52
C ILE A 161 -4.57 -2.93 -10.59
N ASN A 162 -5.90 -3.02 -10.45
CA ASN A 162 -6.84 -2.44 -11.39
C ASN A 162 -7.83 -1.53 -10.70
N PHE A 163 -8.12 -0.39 -11.32
CA PHE A 163 -9.15 0.53 -10.85
C PHE A 163 -10.15 0.81 -11.97
N ILE A 164 -11.43 0.89 -11.62
CA ILE A 164 -12.48 1.31 -12.53
C ILE A 164 -12.40 2.83 -12.71
N LEU A 165 -12.30 3.28 -13.95
CA LEU A 165 -12.33 4.70 -14.28
C LEU A 165 -13.76 5.19 -14.46
N ALA A 166 -14.01 6.42 -14.04
CA ALA A 166 -15.23 7.14 -14.34
C ALA A 166 -15.32 7.40 -15.85
N ALA A 167 -16.54 7.55 -16.36
CA ALA A 167 -16.74 7.78 -17.79
C ALA A 167 -16.26 9.17 -18.22
N ASN A 168 -15.87 9.29 -19.50
CA ASN A 168 -15.41 10.54 -20.11
C ASN A 168 -16.41 11.70 -20.01
N ASP A 169 -17.71 11.41 -19.89
CA ASP A 169 -18.77 12.41 -19.71
C ASP A 169 -18.91 12.89 -18.26
N LYS A 170 -17.97 12.51 -17.38
CA LYS A 170 -17.93 12.81 -15.95
C LYS A 170 -19.06 12.14 -15.15
N SER A 171 -19.79 11.21 -15.75
CA SER A 171 -20.66 10.34 -14.98
C SER A 171 -19.80 9.34 -14.19
N ASP A 172 -20.12 9.20 -12.92
CA ASP A 172 -19.43 8.31 -11.99
C ASP A 172 -19.66 6.83 -12.34
N ILE A 173 -20.85 6.61 -12.90
CA ILE A 173 -21.39 5.34 -13.34
C ILE A 173 -22.21 5.65 -14.59
N TRP A 174 -22.13 4.75 -15.58
CA TRP A 174 -23.14 4.60 -16.62
C TRP A 174 -24.48 4.37 -15.94
N LYS A 175 -25.19 5.46 -15.62
CA LYS A 175 -26.38 5.43 -14.77
C LYS A 175 -27.28 4.30 -15.20
N ASP A 176 -27.43 3.34 -14.30
CA ASP A 176 -28.38 2.25 -14.34
C ASP A 176 -29.67 2.79 -14.97
N LEU A 177 -30.04 2.30 -16.15
CA LEU A 177 -31.21 2.78 -16.89
C LEU A 177 -32.39 2.57 -15.97
N ARG A 178 -32.82 3.62 -15.25
CA ARG A 178 -33.83 3.58 -14.18
C ARG A 178 -34.80 2.45 -14.47
N LYS A 179 -34.76 1.37 -13.69
CA LYS A 179 -35.79 0.32 -13.73
C LYS A 179 -37.11 1.08 -13.68
N LYS A 180 -37.83 1.15 -14.81
CA LYS A 180 -39.11 1.87 -14.88
C LYS A 180 -39.99 1.15 -13.88
N LYS A 181 -40.12 1.71 -12.66
CA LYS A 181 -41.00 1.16 -11.64
C LYS A 181 -42.34 1.01 -12.35
N ALA A 182 -42.80 -0.24 -12.48
CA ALA A 182 -44.10 -0.49 -13.07
C ALA A 182 -45.09 0.35 -12.26
N ASN A 183 -45.70 1.35 -12.89
CA ASN A 183 -46.61 2.28 -12.22
C ASN A 183 -47.71 1.46 -11.55
N SER A 184 -47.61 1.26 -10.23
CA SER A 184 -48.47 0.34 -9.49
C SER A 184 -49.86 0.93 -9.19
N THR A 185 -50.29 1.93 -9.95
CA THR A 185 -51.51 2.71 -9.69
C THR A 185 -52.82 1.94 -9.97
N ASN A 186 -52.76 0.67 -10.39
CA ASN A 186 -53.94 -0.17 -10.64
C ASN A 186 -54.18 -1.27 -9.59
N LYS A 187 -53.92 -1.02 -8.30
CA LYS A 187 -54.21 -1.98 -7.22
C LYS A 187 -55.70 -2.17 -6.88
N ALA A 188 -56.62 -1.36 -7.43
CA ALA A 188 -58.01 -1.34 -6.97
C ALA A 188 -58.96 -2.40 -7.57
N ASN A 189 -58.61 -3.12 -8.66
CA ASN A 189 -59.62 -3.87 -9.45
C ASN A 189 -59.37 -5.36 -9.73
N ARG A 190 -58.41 -6.04 -9.08
CA ARG A 190 -58.12 -7.47 -9.39
C ARG A 190 -58.53 -8.43 -8.26
N ARG A 191 -59.79 -8.89 -8.29
CA ARG A 191 -60.29 -10.05 -7.50
C ARG A 191 -60.42 -11.35 -8.32
N ARG A 192 -59.90 -11.41 -9.56
CA ARG A 192 -59.95 -12.63 -10.40
C ARG A 192 -58.61 -13.35 -10.35
N ALA A 193 -58.65 -14.68 -10.23
CA ALA A 193 -57.47 -15.52 -10.38
C ALA A 193 -56.90 -15.38 -11.80
N PRO A 194 -55.57 -15.30 -11.96
CA PRO A 194 -54.93 -15.15 -13.27
C PRO A 194 -55.23 -16.38 -14.15
N THR A 195 -55.47 -16.12 -15.43
CA THR A 195 -55.67 -17.17 -16.44
C THR A 195 -54.34 -17.81 -16.83
N LYS A 196 -54.35 -19.08 -17.29
CA LYS A 196 -53.13 -19.78 -17.75
C LYS A 196 -52.32 -18.98 -18.79
N LYS A 197 -53.01 -18.28 -19.69
CA LYS A 197 -52.39 -17.42 -20.71
C LYS A 197 -51.74 -16.16 -20.12
N GLU A 198 -52.29 -15.61 -19.04
CA GLU A 198 -51.68 -14.50 -18.31
C GLU A 198 -50.43 -14.95 -17.56
N LEU A 199 -50.44 -16.16 -16.98
CA LEU A 199 -49.25 -16.75 -16.35
C LEU A 199 -48.13 -16.97 -17.37
N GLU A 200 -48.42 -17.58 -18.52
CA GLU A 200 -47.43 -17.80 -19.59
C GLU A 200 -46.88 -16.47 -20.14
N ARG A 201 -47.72 -15.43 -20.24
CA ARG A 201 -47.26 -14.09 -20.64
C ARG A 201 -46.34 -13.48 -19.59
N ALA A 202 -46.71 -13.58 -18.31
CA ALA A 202 -45.89 -13.06 -17.22
C ALA A 202 -44.52 -13.76 -17.14
N GLU A 203 -44.48 -15.07 -17.34
CA GLU A 203 -43.23 -15.84 -17.39
C GLU A 203 -42.34 -15.40 -18.56
N LYS A 204 -42.92 -15.19 -19.76
CA LYS A 204 -42.17 -14.66 -20.91
C LYS A 204 -41.68 -13.24 -20.67
N GLU A 205 -42.49 -12.38 -20.08
CA GLU A 205 -42.11 -11.00 -19.71
C GLU A 205 -40.97 -11.01 -18.68
N GLU A 206 -41.01 -11.91 -17.70
CA GLU A 206 -39.93 -12.11 -16.72
C GLU A 206 -38.64 -12.61 -17.38
N GLN A 207 -38.73 -13.58 -18.31
CA GLN A 207 -37.56 -14.07 -19.06
C GLN A 207 -36.94 -12.96 -19.91
N VAL A 208 -37.75 -12.16 -20.62
CA VAL A 208 -37.27 -11.02 -21.40
C VAL A 208 -36.61 -9.98 -20.50
N ALA A 209 -37.16 -9.72 -19.31
CA ALA A 209 -36.57 -8.82 -18.34
C ALA A 209 -35.22 -9.33 -17.82
N LYS A 210 -35.09 -10.63 -17.49
CA LYS A 210 -33.82 -11.25 -17.08
C LYS A 210 -32.76 -11.18 -18.17
N VAL A 211 -33.12 -11.46 -19.43
CA VAL A 211 -32.18 -11.35 -20.56
C VAL A 211 -31.76 -9.89 -20.79
N ALA A 212 -32.68 -8.93 -20.63
CA ALA A 212 -32.35 -7.52 -20.73
C ALA A 212 -31.42 -7.05 -19.60
N GLU A 213 -31.64 -7.52 -18.36
CA GLU A 213 -30.77 -7.25 -17.20
C GLU A 213 -29.38 -7.85 -17.41
N TYR A 214 -29.29 -9.11 -17.83
CA TYR A 214 -28.02 -9.76 -18.16
C TYR A 214 -27.26 -9.04 -19.29
N ASN A 215 -27.95 -8.70 -20.40
CA ASN A 215 -27.32 -7.97 -21.50
C ASN A 215 -26.87 -6.57 -21.08
N HIS A 216 -27.58 -5.95 -20.14
CA HIS A 216 -27.21 -4.65 -19.58
C HIS A 216 -25.95 -4.76 -18.71
N GLU A 217 -25.89 -5.73 -17.79
CA GLU A 217 -24.70 -5.99 -16.96
C GLU A 217 -23.49 -6.34 -17.83
N PHE A 218 -23.68 -7.16 -18.87
CA PHE A 218 -22.61 -7.50 -19.79
C PHE A 218 -22.12 -6.27 -20.58
N ALA A 219 -23.04 -5.46 -21.12
CA ALA A 219 -22.69 -4.23 -21.82
C ALA A 219 -22.02 -3.22 -20.88
N TYR A 220 -22.44 -3.17 -19.60
CA TYR A 220 -21.80 -2.37 -18.57
C TYR A 220 -20.34 -2.81 -18.38
N MET A 221 -20.10 -4.10 -18.06
CA MET A 221 -18.75 -4.64 -17.86
C MET A 221 -17.87 -4.46 -19.10
N ALA A 222 -18.42 -4.64 -20.30
CA ALA A 222 -17.67 -4.49 -21.56
C ALA A 222 -17.28 -3.04 -21.87
N ASN A 223 -17.96 -2.05 -21.30
CA ASN A 223 -17.68 -0.62 -21.49
C ASN A 223 -16.92 0.01 -20.31
N LEU A 224 -16.63 -0.75 -19.26
CA LEU A 224 -15.78 -0.26 -18.17
C LEU A 224 -14.38 0.03 -18.70
N GLN A 225 -13.89 1.22 -18.38
CA GLN A 225 -12.49 1.57 -18.56
C GLN A 225 -11.76 1.21 -17.28
N TRP A 226 -10.65 0.50 -17.44
CA TRP A 226 -9.82 0.06 -16.34
C TRP A 226 -8.48 0.79 -16.43
N ASP A 227 -8.05 1.35 -15.33
CA ASP A 227 -6.65 1.69 -15.11
C ASP A 227 -5.94 0.43 -14.61
N TYR A 228 -5.06 -0.10 -15.45
CA TYR A 228 -4.24 -1.25 -15.15
C TYR A 228 -2.83 -0.78 -14.80
N ILE A 229 -2.40 -1.06 -13.57
CA ILE A 229 -1.04 -0.78 -13.10
C ILE A 229 -0.29 -2.11 -13.00
N SER A 230 0.71 -2.28 -13.87
CA SER A 230 1.51 -3.51 -13.91
C SER A 230 2.37 -3.64 -12.65
N PRO A 231 2.71 -4.86 -12.18
CA PRO A 231 3.61 -5.01 -11.03
C PRO A 231 4.98 -4.33 -11.18
N GLN A 232 5.48 -4.18 -12.42
CA GLN A 232 6.74 -3.48 -12.71
C GLN A 232 6.63 -1.96 -12.58
N ASP A 233 5.41 -1.44 -12.61
CA ASP A 233 5.08 -0.02 -12.46
C ASP A 233 4.69 0.30 -11.00
N ILE A 234 5.06 -0.58 -10.07
CA ILE A 234 4.88 -0.43 -8.63
C ILE A 234 6.22 -0.60 -7.91
N ALA A 235 6.55 0.36 -7.05
CA ALA A 235 7.72 0.28 -6.17
C ALA A 235 7.35 0.75 -4.76
N VAL A 236 8.06 0.28 -3.74
CA VAL A 236 7.81 0.68 -2.35
C VAL A 236 9.13 0.93 -1.63
N PHE A 237 9.16 1.97 -0.81
CA PHE A 237 10.21 2.22 0.17
C PHE A 237 9.65 2.02 1.57
N VAL A 238 10.47 1.45 2.44
CA VAL A 238 10.22 1.44 3.88
C VAL A 238 11.18 2.41 4.54
N VAL A 239 10.65 3.22 5.45
CA VAL A 239 11.45 3.97 6.42
C VAL A 239 11.47 3.16 7.70
N THR A 240 12.64 2.75 8.16
CA THR A 240 12.81 2.12 9.48
C THR A 240 13.36 3.11 10.48
N CYS A 241 13.02 2.95 11.75
CA CYS A 241 13.55 3.72 12.88
C CYS A 241 14.26 2.77 13.84
N GLU A 242 15.42 3.17 14.34
CA GLU A 242 16.13 2.49 15.42
C GLU A 242 15.53 2.88 16.78
N THR A 243 15.16 1.89 17.59
CA THR A 243 14.66 2.06 18.95
C THR A 243 15.60 1.38 19.94
N GLU A 244 16.03 2.11 20.97
CA GLU A 244 16.81 1.55 22.07
C GLU A 244 15.89 0.88 23.09
N ILE A 245 15.94 -0.46 23.15
CA ILE A 245 15.22 -1.26 24.14
C ILE A 245 16.20 -1.61 25.26
N ARG A 246 15.97 -1.06 26.44
CA ARG A 246 16.75 -1.42 27.63
C ARG A 246 16.13 -2.63 28.31
N ASN A 247 16.85 -3.73 28.35
CA ASN A 247 16.45 -4.89 29.11
C ASN A 247 16.50 -4.57 30.61
N GLU A 248 15.36 -4.58 31.29
CA GLU A 248 15.25 -4.20 32.71
C GLU A 248 16.08 -5.10 33.63
N LYS A 249 16.21 -6.39 33.31
CA LYS A 249 16.90 -7.37 34.15
C LYS A 249 18.42 -7.27 34.03
N THR A 250 18.93 -7.02 32.82
CA THR A 250 20.38 -7.01 32.54
C THR A 250 20.98 -5.62 32.45
N GLY A 251 20.15 -4.59 32.24
CA GLY A 251 20.58 -3.22 31.95
C GLY A 251 21.20 -3.04 30.56
N VAL A 252 21.31 -4.10 29.75
CA VAL A 252 21.84 -4.06 28.39
C VAL A 252 20.85 -3.33 27.49
N VAL A 253 21.36 -2.40 26.68
CA VAL A 253 20.60 -1.72 25.64
C VAL A 253 20.76 -2.50 24.35
N ILE A 254 19.64 -2.87 23.75
CA ILE A 254 19.56 -3.52 22.44
C ILE A 254 18.93 -2.50 21.49
N CYS A 255 19.53 -2.30 20.33
CA CYS A 255 18.94 -1.49 19.28
C CYS A 255 18.15 -2.38 18.32
N GLU A 256 16.87 -2.10 18.17
CA GLU A 256 15.99 -2.80 17.23
C GLU A 256 15.51 -1.84 16.15
N GLN A 257 15.44 -2.31 14.90
CA GLN A 257 14.89 -1.53 13.80
C GLN A 257 13.45 -1.94 13.54
N HIS A 258 12.55 -0.95 13.53
CA HIS A 258 11.13 -1.16 13.26
C HIS A 258 10.69 -0.33 12.05
N PRO A 259 9.80 -0.85 11.18
CA PRO A 259 9.24 -0.07 10.08
C PRO A 259 8.38 1.09 10.58
N HIS A 260 8.83 2.32 10.37
CA HIS A 260 8.13 3.54 10.79
C HIS A 260 7.00 3.92 9.81
N THR A 261 7.27 3.93 8.50
CA THR A 261 6.27 4.24 7.49
C THR A 261 6.65 3.63 6.13
N TYR A 262 5.70 3.59 5.22
CA TYR A 262 5.87 3.11 3.85
C TYR A 262 5.52 4.21 2.84
N PHE A 263 6.29 4.25 1.75
CA PHE A 263 6.06 5.11 0.61
C PHE A 263 5.91 4.24 -0.63
N ALA A 264 4.69 4.14 -1.16
CA ALA A 264 4.41 3.43 -2.40
C ALA A 264 4.48 4.38 -3.60
N ILE A 265 4.92 3.85 -4.74
CA ILE A 265 4.95 4.50 -6.04
C ILE A 265 4.11 3.64 -6.97
N MET A 266 3.21 4.27 -7.72
CA MET A 266 2.41 3.66 -8.77
C MET A 266 2.49 4.56 -10.00
N ILE A 267 3.05 4.06 -11.09
CA ILE A 267 3.13 4.82 -12.34
C ILE A 267 1.92 4.46 -13.21
N ASP A 268 1.06 5.46 -13.45
CA ASP A 268 -0.08 5.32 -14.33
C ASP A 268 0.28 5.57 -15.80
N ASN A 269 -0.62 5.17 -16.69
CA ASN A 269 -0.48 5.35 -18.13
C ASN A 269 -1.14 6.64 -18.64
N PHE A 270 -1.54 7.54 -17.73
CA PHE A 270 -2.29 8.73 -18.08
C PHE A 270 -1.45 9.98 -17.98
N ASP A 271 -1.73 10.90 -18.90
CA ASP A 271 -1.14 12.23 -18.89
C ASP A 271 -1.92 13.18 -17.95
N GLU A 272 -3.21 12.91 -17.78
CA GLU A 272 -4.10 13.63 -16.88
C GLU A 272 -4.48 12.71 -15.72
N VAL A 273 -4.68 13.28 -14.53
CA VAL A 273 -5.09 12.50 -13.35
C VAL A 273 -6.44 11.84 -13.67
N PRO A 274 -6.50 10.50 -13.74
CA PRO A 274 -7.73 9.83 -14.08
C PRO A 274 -8.75 10.05 -12.96
N ARG A 275 -10.02 10.16 -13.34
CA ARG A 275 -11.11 10.14 -12.37
C ARG A 275 -11.53 8.71 -12.13
N PHE A 276 -11.43 8.26 -10.89
CA PHE A 276 -11.90 6.94 -10.48
C PHE A 276 -13.41 6.92 -10.29
N SER A 277 -14.03 5.77 -10.58
CA SER A 277 -15.43 5.51 -10.28
C SER A 277 -15.63 5.31 -8.77
N THR A 278 -16.76 5.74 -8.22
CA THR A 278 -17.16 5.43 -6.83
C THR A 278 -17.56 3.99 -6.61
N GLU A 279 -17.72 3.19 -7.68
CA GLU A 279 -17.96 1.74 -7.59
C GLU A 279 -16.68 0.96 -7.25
N ASN A 280 -15.52 1.62 -7.24
CA ASN A 280 -14.31 0.99 -6.70
C ASN A 280 -14.50 0.74 -5.22
N THR A 281 -14.58 -0.53 -4.84
CA THR A 281 -14.54 -0.96 -3.44
C THR A 281 -13.13 -0.87 -2.86
N VAL A 282 -12.12 -0.97 -3.72
CA VAL A 282 -10.70 -0.88 -3.36
C VAL A 282 -10.21 0.54 -3.56
N HIS A 283 -9.60 1.12 -2.53
CA HIS A 283 -8.93 2.39 -2.62
C HIS A 283 -7.47 2.19 -3.05
N ARG A 284 -6.88 3.15 -3.78
CA ARG A 284 -5.48 3.05 -4.22
C ARG A 284 -4.48 2.98 -3.05
N SER A 285 -4.88 3.48 -1.89
CA SER A 285 -4.10 3.35 -0.64
C SER A 285 -4.00 1.92 -0.13
N ASP A 286 -4.87 1.02 -0.57
CA ASP A 286 -4.93 -0.35 -0.03
C ASP A 286 -3.66 -1.14 -0.35
N ILE A 287 -2.87 -0.67 -1.33
CA ILE A 287 -1.52 -1.16 -1.60
C ILE A 287 -0.58 -1.04 -0.38
N LEU A 288 -0.83 -0.08 0.51
CA LEU A 288 -0.05 0.14 1.73
C LEU A 288 -0.55 -0.71 2.90
N THR A 289 -1.80 -1.21 2.85
CA THR A 289 -2.45 -1.87 3.99
C THR A 289 -1.70 -3.14 4.42
N ASP A 290 -1.33 -4.01 3.49
CA ASP A 290 -0.58 -5.24 3.81
C ASP A 290 0.82 -4.90 4.35
N ALA A 291 1.49 -3.92 3.74
CA ALA A 291 2.81 -3.46 4.14
C ALA A 291 2.81 -2.87 5.56
N LEU A 292 1.86 -1.99 5.88
CA LEU A 292 1.73 -1.38 7.22
C LEU A 292 1.29 -2.41 8.26
N CYS A 293 0.28 -3.22 7.95
CA CYS A 293 -0.29 -4.20 8.88
C CYS A 293 0.65 -5.39 9.11
N ARG A 294 0.93 -6.19 8.06
CA ARG A 294 1.72 -7.42 8.20
C ARG A 294 3.22 -7.16 8.20
N GLY A 295 3.69 -6.26 7.34
CA GLY A 295 5.11 -5.95 7.21
C GLY A 295 5.64 -5.09 8.37
N GLY A 296 4.91 -4.03 8.71
CA GLY A 296 5.33 -3.03 9.69
C GLY A 296 4.86 -3.28 11.10
N LYS A 297 3.92 -4.21 11.28
CA LYS A 297 3.20 -4.41 12.54
C LYS A 297 2.61 -3.11 13.11
N VAL A 298 2.15 -2.22 12.23
CA VAL A 298 1.58 -0.93 12.64
C VAL A 298 0.14 -1.16 13.10
N GLN A 299 -0.21 -0.57 14.24
CA GLN A 299 -1.59 -0.50 14.74
C GLN A 299 -2.23 0.83 14.32
N ASN A 300 -1.54 1.95 14.55
CA ASN A 300 -1.92 3.27 14.07
C ASN A 300 -0.70 3.97 13.49
N GLY A 301 -0.84 4.61 12.34
CA GLY A 301 0.27 5.31 11.73
C GLY A 301 -0.13 6.02 10.45
N TYR A 302 0.80 6.08 9.51
CA TYR A 302 0.56 6.72 8.23
C TYR A 302 1.39 6.08 7.12
N GLY A 303 0.92 6.28 5.89
CA GLY A 303 1.61 5.88 4.67
C GLY A 303 1.53 6.96 3.60
N MET A 304 2.38 6.84 2.60
CA MET A 304 2.50 7.80 1.50
C MET A 304 2.35 7.07 0.16
N LEU A 305 1.68 7.70 -0.79
CA LEU A 305 1.52 7.19 -2.14
C LEU A 305 1.86 8.27 -3.16
N LEU A 306 2.78 7.95 -4.06
CA LEU A 306 3.01 8.71 -5.29
C LEU A 306 2.32 7.97 -6.45
N TYR A 307 1.15 8.43 -6.84
CA TYR A 307 0.39 7.91 -7.97
C TYR A 307 0.55 8.85 -9.17
N GLY A 308 1.36 8.43 -10.14
CA GLY A 308 1.83 9.29 -11.22
C GLY A 308 2.46 10.58 -10.67
N PRO A 309 1.98 11.78 -11.05
CA PRO A 309 2.45 13.05 -10.50
C PRO A 309 1.80 13.44 -9.15
N ARG A 310 0.88 12.64 -8.61
CA ARG A 310 0.09 12.98 -7.42
C ARG A 310 0.68 12.33 -6.17
N LEU A 311 1.12 13.16 -5.23
CA LEU A 311 1.57 12.73 -3.91
C LEU A 311 0.43 12.81 -2.90
N GLU A 312 0.21 11.74 -2.15
CA GLU A 312 -0.89 11.60 -1.21
C GLU A 312 -0.40 11.02 0.11
N PHE A 313 -0.99 11.49 1.20
CA PHE A 313 -0.70 11.02 2.55
C PHE A 313 -1.94 10.41 3.18
N TYR A 314 -1.75 9.30 3.89
CA TYR A 314 -2.84 8.52 4.47
C TYR A 314 -2.61 8.25 5.94
N ALA A 315 -3.65 8.43 6.77
CA ALA A 315 -3.75 7.81 8.07
C ALA A 315 -4.05 6.32 7.87
N PHE A 316 -3.41 5.51 8.70
CA PHE A 316 -3.67 4.10 8.78
C PHE A 316 -4.13 3.74 10.18
N ASP A 317 -5.26 3.04 10.25
CA ASP A 317 -5.79 2.45 11.47
C ASP A 317 -6.10 0.97 11.16
N ARG A 318 -5.42 0.05 11.84
CA ARG A 318 -5.67 -1.38 11.69
C ARG A 318 -7.08 -1.77 12.16
N GLY A 319 -7.70 -0.96 13.01
CA GLY A 319 -8.90 -1.31 13.77
C GLY A 319 -8.56 -2.18 14.98
N ASP A 320 -9.57 -2.49 15.80
CA ASP A 320 -9.38 -3.33 16.98
C ASP A 320 -8.82 -4.71 16.60
N GLU A 321 -8.01 -5.27 17.49
CA GLU A 321 -7.47 -6.61 17.26
C GLU A 321 -8.60 -7.63 17.15
N TRP A 322 -8.48 -8.50 16.15
CA TRP A 322 -9.42 -9.59 15.92
C TRP A 322 -9.42 -10.55 17.11
N TYR A 323 -10.40 -10.38 18.00
CA TYR A 323 -10.64 -11.34 19.06
C TYR A 323 -11.65 -12.38 18.60
N TYR A 324 -11.16 -13.53 18.13
CA TYR A 324 -12.02 -14.71 17.97
C TYR A 324 -12.37 -15.21 19.37
N SER A 325 -13.53 -14.82 19.90
CA SER A 325 -14.07 -15.46 21.09
C SER A 325 -14.50 -16.87 20.72
N VAL A 326 -13.64 -17.85 21.01
CA VAL A 326 -13.93 -19.29 20.82
C VAL A 326 -15.21 -19.73 21.57
N SER A 327 -15.71 -18.91 22.51
CA SER A 327 -16.91 -19.17 23.29
C SER A 327 -18.24 -18.71 22.67
N ASP A 328 -18.25 -17.94 21.57
CA ASP A 328 -19.49 -17.32 21.06
C ASP A 328 -20.17 -18.09 19.91
N GLU A 329 -19.77 -19.34 19.64
CA GLU A 329 -20.49 -20.20 18.69
C GLU A 329 -21.98 -20.39 19.03
N GLU A 330 -22.39 -20.19 20.30
CA GLU A 330 -23.80 -20.28 20.70
C GLU A 330 -24.65 -19.06 20.35
N ASN A 331 -24.07 -17.88 20.13
CA ASN A 331 -24.85 -16.64 19.95
C ASN A 331 -25.08 -16.24 18.48
N GLY A 332 -24.49 -16.96 17.52
CA GLY A 332 -24.77 -16.76 16.09
C GLY A 332 -24.50 -15.34 15.57
N GLN A 333 -23.69 -14.54 16.28
CA GLN A 333 -23.22 -13.26 15.75
C GLN A 333 -22.16 -13.56 14.69
N GLU A 334 -22.44 -13.13 13.45
CA GLU A 334 -21.43 -13.14 12.40
C GLU A 334 -20.23 -12.34 12.88
N PRO A 335 -19.01 -12.88 12.75
CA PRO A 335 -17.80 -12.15 13.10
C PRO A 335 -17.79 -10.84 12.32
N GLN A 336 -17.56 -9.72 13.01
CA GLN A 336 -17.41 -8.44 12.33
C GLN A 336 -16.04 -8.43 11.68
N ASP A 337 -16.02 -8.38 10.35
CA ASP A 337 -14.79 -8.18 9.60
C ASP A 337 -14.25 -6.77 9.91
N ILE A 338 -13.28 -6.67 10.81
CA ILE A 338 -12.57 -5.41 11.07
C ILE A 338 -11.54 -5.26 9.96
N GLU A 339 -11.93 -4.50 8.94
CA GLU A 339 -11.08 -4.13 7.82
C GLU A 339 -10.17 -2.95 8.23
N PRO A 340 -8.85 -3.03 7.99
CA PRO A 340 -7.96 -1.90 8.19
C PRO A 340 -8.42 -0.70 7.36
N LYS A 341 -8.36 0.49 7.94
CA LYS A 341 -8.82 1.72 7.32
C LYS A 341 -7.64 2.57 6.87
N MET A 342 -7.74 3.05 5.64
CA MET A 342 -6.84 4.03 5.05
C MET A 342 -7.64 5.28 4.72
N GLU A 343 -7.32 6.39 5.39
CA GLU A 343 -8.01 7.65 5.18
C GLU A 343 -7.01 8.71 4.75
N VAL A 344 -7.37 9.53 3.77
CA VAL A 344 -6.50 10.62 3.32
C VAL A 344 -6.29 11.58 4.49
N LEU A 345 -5.03 11.88 4.81
CA LEU A 345 -4.71 12.84 5.87
C LEU A 345 -5.24 14.22 5.53
N GLN A 346 -5.70 14.93 6.56
CA GLN A 346 -6.14 16.32 6.44
C GLN A 346 -5.20 17.23 7.21
N SER A 347 -4.85 18.37 6.61
CA SER A 347 -4.16 19.48 7.26
C SER A 347 -5.13 20.67 7.31
N GLY A 348 -5.75 20.87 8.47
CA GLY A 348 -6.89 21.78 8.59
C GLY A 348 -8.12 21.23 7.85
N SER A 349 -8.65 21.99 6.89
CA SER A 349 -9.80 21.60 6.07
C SER A 349 -9.41 21.01 4.71
N GLN A 350 -8.11 20.81 4.46
CA GLN A 350 -7.60 20.40 3.16
C GLN A 350 -7.02 19.00 3.23
N ASP A 351 -7.45 18.15 2.29
CA ASP A 351 -6.86 16.84 2.07
C ASP A 351 -5.40 16.99 1.62
N MET A 352 -4.50 16.21 2.22
CA MET A 352 -3.07 16.19 1.95
C MET A 352 -2.79 15.39 0.68
N GLN A 353 -3.23 15.95 -0.45
CA GLN A 353 -3.02 15.42 -1.78
C GLN A 353 -2.53 16.53 -2.68
N PHE A 354 -1.41 16.31 -3.34
CA PHE A 354 -0.65 17.33 -4.05
C PHE A 354 -0.34 16.85 -5.47
N ASP A 355 -0.79 17.59 -6.48
CA ASP A 355 -0.28 17.42 -7.85
C ASP A 355 1.06 18.15 -7.96
N LEU A 356 2.15 17.39 -8.04
CA LEU A 356 3.51 17.91 -8.04
C LEU A 356 3.83 18.79 -9.26
N ARG A 357 3.00 18.76 -10.31
CA ARG A 357 3.15 19.64 -11.48
C ARG A 357 2.71 21.07 -11.22
N THR A 358 1.77 21.24 -10.29
CA THR A 358 1.12 22.53 -10.02
C THR A 358 1.47 23.08 -8.64
N MET A 359 1.75 22.18 -7.69
CA MET A 359 2.07 22.53 -6.32
C MET A 359 3.57 22.82 -6.16
N GLY A 360 3.93 23.88 -5.45
CA GLY A 360 5.32 24.16 -5.10
C GLY A 360 5.89 23.14 -4.10
N LEU A 361 7.20 22.89 -4.19
CA LEU A 361 7.91 22.00 -3.26
C LEU A 361 7.83 22.47 -1.80
N ASP A 362 7.67 23.77 -1.55
CA ASP A 362 7.52 24.31 -0.20
C ASP A 362 6.26 23.79 0.50
N THR A 363 5.14 23.69 -0.23
CA THR A 363 3.88 23.16 0.28
C THR A 363 3.99 21.67 0.55
N VAL A 364 4.61 20.93 -0.37
CA VAL A 364 4.91 19.50 -0.18
C VAL A 364 5.81 19.30 1.04
N GLY A 365 6.82 20.14 1.20
CA GLY A 365 7.71 20.07 2.35
C GLY A 365 7.05 20.41 3.69
N ALA A 366 6.08 21.34 3.69
CA ALA A 366 5.26 21.59 4.87
C ALA A 366 4.41 20.37 5.25
N ALA A 367 3.83 19.68 4.26
CA ALA A 367 3.09 18.44 4.47
C ALA A 367 3.96 17.32 5.06
N PHE A 368 5.17 17.12 4.51
CA PHE A 368 6.11 16.14 5.06
C PHE A 368 6.52 16.46 6.51
N ARG A 369 6.78 17.73 6.83
CA ARG A 369 7.10 18.11 8.22
C ARG A 369 5.95 17.86 9.19
N ASP A 370 4.72 18.05 8.74
CA ASP A 370 3.52 17.76 9.54
C ASP A 370 3.32 16.25 9.75
N VAL A 371 3.60 15.45 8.73
CA VAL A 371 3.44 13.99 8.78
C VAL A 371 4.59 13.31 9.52
N ALA A 372 5.83 13.76 9.34
CA ALA A 372 7.01 13.15 9.94
C ALA A 372 7.04 13.24 11.48
N VAL A 373 6.27 14.15 12.08
CA VAL A 373 6.14 14.26 13.54
C VAL A 373 4.98 13.43 14.11
N ARG A 374 4.21 12.71 13.27
CA ARG A 374 3.12 11.86 13.74
C ARG A 374 3.66 10.61 14.41
N GLU A 375 3.02 10.24 15.51
CA GLU A 375 3.33 9.01 16.23
C GLU A 375 2.87 7.79 15.42
N VAL A 376 3.69 6.73 15.47
CA VAL A 376 3.39 5.42 14.90
C VAL A 376 3.29 4.46 16.07
N VAL A 377 2.11 3.90 16.26
CA VAL A 377 1.80 2.92 17.30
C VAL A 377 1.92 1.53 16.68
N TYR A 378 2.73 0.68 17.29
CA TYR A 378 2.92 -0.70 16.85
C TYR A 378 1.98 -1.65 17.58
N MET A 379 1.71 -2.79 16.96
CA MET A 379 1.04 -3.90 17.61
C MET A 379 1.87 -4.41 18.79
N VAL A 380 1.21 -4.66 19.91
CA VAL A 380 1.82 -5.37 21.04
C VAL A 380 1.91 -6.84 20.66
N GLU A 381 3.12 -7.40 20.62
CA GLU A 381 3.23 -8.86 20.49
C GLU A 381 2.61 -9.48 21.73
N PRO A 382 1.63 -10.40 21.60
CA PRO A 382 1.07 -11.05 22.76
C PRO A 382 2.22 -11.72 23.50
N GLU A 383 2.40 -11.34 24.77
CA GLU A 383 3.33 -12.07 25.62
C GLU A 383 2.89 -13.53 25.55
N VAL A 384 3.72 -14.37 24.95
CA VAL A 384 3.54 -15.80 25.05
C VAL A 384 3.74 -16.09 26.52
N VAL A 385 2.65 -16.08 27.28
CA VAL A 385 2.59 -16.64 28.60
C VAL A 385 2.92 -18.09 28.34
N ALA A 386 4.22 -18.40 28.44
CA ALA A 386 4.67 -19.77 28.47
C ALA A 386 3.84 -20.37 29.60
N ASP A 387 2.87 -21.22 29.25
CA ASP A 387 2.08 -21.95 30.24
C ASP A 387 3.10 -22.73 31.06
N GLU A 388 3.53 -22.13 32.16
CA GLU A 388 4.41 -22.71 33.16
C GLU A 388 3.57 -23.80 33.83
N ASN A 389 3.61 -24.99 33.22
CA ASN A 389 3.15 -26.32 33.66
C ASN A 389 1.92 -26.91 32.96
N PRO A 390 2.19 -27.84 32.04
CA PRO A 390 1.49 -29.11 31.98
C PRO A 390 2.19 -30.25 32.78
N ASP A 391 3.18 -29.97 33.64
CA ASP A 391 3.52 -30.89 34.75
C ASP A 391 2.24 -30.98 35.61
N SER A 392 1.47 -32.07 35.68
CA SER A 392 1.87 -33.46 35.73
C SER A 392 0.68 -34.35 35.36
N VAL A 393 0.73 -35.02 34.21
CA VAL A 393 0.15 -36.36 34.11
C VAL A 393 1.32 -37.32 34.00
N ASP A 394 1.87 -37.63 35.16
CA ASP A 394 2.61 -38.87 35.44
C ASP A 394 1.63 -40.04 35.25
N GLY A 395 1.39 -40.37 33.97
CA GLY A 395 0.62 -41.52 33.53
C GLY A 395 1.57 -42.48 32.86
N GLY A 396 2.43 -43.10 33.67
CA GLY A 396 3.29 -44.17 33.24
C GLY A 396 2.53 -45.35 32.63
N GLU A 397 3.27 -46.03 31.76
CA GLU A 397 3.20 -47.46 31.46
C GLU A 397 2.21 -47.92 30.36
N ASP A 398 2.83 -48.59 29.38
CA ASP A 398 2.32 -49.64 28.50
C ASP A 398 1.51 -49.24 27.25
N MET A 399 2.23 -48.92 26.16
CA MET A 399 1.79 -49.33 24.82
C MET A 399 2.98 -49.54 23.87
N GLU A 400 3.86 -50.45 24.24
CA GLU A 400 4.73 -51.18 23.31
C GLU A 400 3.89 -52.32 22.69
N GLU A 401 4.08 -52.59 21.39
CA GLU A 401 3.38 -53.60 20.56
C GLU A 401 2.01 -53.23 19.97
N GLN A 402 2.00 -52.64 18.76
CA GLN A 402 1.15 -53.09 17.64
C GLN A 402 1.29 -52.19 16.40
N TYR A 403 2.42 -52.21 15.68
CA TYR A 403 2.41 -51.86 14.25
C TYR A 403 3.48 -52.65 13.48
N ALA A 404 3.26 -53.96 13.44
CA ALA A 404 3.83 -54.84 12.42
C ALA A 404 2.67 -55.47 11.65
N HIS A 405 2.13 -54.77 10.64
CA HIS A 405 1.52 -55.36 9.45
C HIS A 405 0.92 -54.27 8.56
N TYR A 406 1.46 -54.12 7.35
CA TYR A 406 0.81 -53.88 6.05
C TYR A 406 1.97 -53.51 5.09
N SER A 407 2.72 -54.50 4.62
CA SER A 407 2.45 -55.26 3.39
C SER A 407 2.43 -54.37 2.15
N THR A 408 3.61 -54.23 1.56
CA THR A 408 3.90 -54.34 0.11
C THR A 408 2.68 -54.35 -0.81
N PHE A 409 2.56 -53.32 -1.64
CA PHE A 409 1.96 -53.43 -2.96
C PHE A 409 3.03 -53.27 -4.02
N GLU A 410 3.17 -54.32 -4.81
CA GLU A 410 4.08 -54.48 -5.94
C GLU A 410 3.74 -53.49 -7.06
N SER A 411 4.78 -52.86 -7.60
CA SER A 411 4.78 -52.26 -8.92
C SER A 411 5.11 -53.33 -9.97
N GLU A 412 4.16 -53.68 -10.84
CA GLU A 412 4.46 -54.25 -12.15
C GLU A 412 3.64 -53.57 -13.26
N LYS A 413 4.40 -53.08 -14.25
CA LYS A 413 4.10 -52.71 -15.65
C LYS A 413 3.51 -51.36 -15.99
#